data_AF-A0A6B3C8J8-F1
#
_entry.id   AF-A0A6B3C8J8-F1
#
_cell.length_a   1.000
_cell.length_b   1.000
_cell.length_c   1.000
_cell.angle_alpha   90.00
_cell.angle_beta   90.00
_cell.angle_gamma   90.00
#
_symmetry.space_group_name_H-M   'P 1'
#
loop_
_entity.id
_entity.type
_entity.pdbx_description
1 polymer ?
#
loop_
_entity_poly.entity_id
_entity_poly.type
_entity_poly.pdbx_seq_one_letter_code
_entity_poly.pdbx_strand_id
1 'polypeptide(L)'
;MDPSTGAGAEPTRSRPSPEVSARYSRLARTGTAPEVLLRRELHRRGRRFRVHARIDGLPRRRVDIAFTWWQGCVLVDGCFWHSFP
;
A
#
# COMPACT_ATOMS: atom_id res chain seq x y z
N MET A 1 41.68 6.97 10.50
CA MET A 1 40.99 6.51 11.72
C MET A 1 40.08 7.66 12.10
N ASP A 2 38.76 7.58 11.94
CA ASP A 2 37.87 6.53 12.48
C ASP A 2 36.95 5.82 11.46
N PRO A 3 36.92 4.48 11.44
CA PRO A 3 36.00 3.66 10.64
C PRO A 3 34.80 3.18 11.47
N SER A 4 34.04 4.08 12.09
CA SER A 4 32.94 3.72 13.01
C SER A 4 31.61 4.40 12.66
N THR A 5 31.20 4.37 11.39
CA THR A 5 29.76 4.39 11.08
C THR A 5 29.28 2.95 11.06
N GLY A 6 29.01 2.41 12.25
CA GLY A 6 28.43 1.09 12.40
C GLY A 6 27.12 1.01 11.63
N ALA A 7 26.99 -0.02 10.80
CA ALA A 7 25.69 -0.50 10.35
C ALA A 7 24.82 -0.68 11.60
N GLY A 8 23.80 0.16 11.77
CA GLY A 8 22.85 0.02 12.87
C GLY A 8 22.34 -1.41 12.86
N ALA A 9 22.56 -2.13 13.96
CA ALA A 9 22.15 -3.53 14.08
C ALA A 9 20.68 -3.65 13.69
N GLU A 10 20.39 -4.51 12.72
CA GLU A 10 19.02 -4.73 12.28
C GLU A 10 18.18 -5.15 13.51
N PRO A 11 17.10 -4.42 13.84
CA PRO A 11 16.33 -4.74 15.02
C PRO A 11 15.79 -6.16 14.90
N THR A 12 15.96 -6.97 15.95
CA THR A 12 15.48 -8.35 15.96
C THR A 12 13.98 -8.37 15.70
N ARG A 13 13.58 -8.97 14.57
CA ARG A 13 12.17 -9.10 14.20
C ARG A 13 11.47 -10.08 15.14
N SER A 14 10.79 -9.56 16.15
CA SER A 14 10.01 -10.37 17.08
C SER A 14 8.62 -10.69 16.52
N ARG A 15 8.08 -11.85 16.91
CA ARG A 15 6.71 -12.23 16.56
C ARG A 15 5.73 -11.31 17.30
N PRO A 16 4.71 -10.75 16.63
CA PRO A 16 3.69 -9.95 17.31
C PRO A 16 2.88 -10.83 18.28
N SER A 17 2.33 -10.21 19.34
CA SER A 17 1.44 -10.90 20.27
C SER A 17 0.21 -11.47 19.54
N PRO A 18 -0.43 -12.54 20.07
CA PRO A 18 -1.63 -13.10 19.47
C PRO A 18 -2.75 -12.06 19.27
N GLU A 19 -2.92 -11.15 20.21
CA GLU A 19 -3.89 -10.06 20.15
C GLU A 19 -3.62 -9.09 18.99
N VAL A 20 -2.36 -8.65 18.84
CA VAL A 20 -1.94 -7.80 17.72
C VAL A 20 -2.17 -8.54 16.40
N SER A 21 -1.76 -9.80 16.31
CA SER A 21 -1.95 -10.59 15.09
C SER A 21 -3.43 -10.75 14.73
N ALA A 22 -4.31 -10.99 15.72
CA ALA A 22 -5.75 -11.11 15.52
C ALA A 22 -6.41 -9.79 15.11
N ARG A 23 -5.89 -8.65 15.60
CA ARG A 23 -6.33 -7.32 15.16
C ARG A 23 -6.00 -7.09 13.69
N TYR A 24 -4.75 -7.32 13.28
CA TYR A 24 -4.32 -7.09 11.90
C TYR A 24 -4.93 -8.09 10.91
N SER A 25 -5.23 -9.32 11.33
CA SER A 25 -5.86 -10.33 10.45
C SER A 25 -7.29 -9.97 10.04
N ARG A 26 -7.96 -9.08 10.80
CA ARG A 26 -9.32 -8.61 10.51
C ARG A 26 -9.35 -7.37 9.62
N LEU A 27 -8.21 -6.70 9.44
CA LEU A 27 -8.14 -5.51 8.59
C LEU A 27 -8.33 -5.90 7.13
N ALA A 28 -9.24 -5.19 6.46
CA ALA A 28 -9.46 -5.36 5.04
C ALA A 28 -8.18 -5.03 4.27
N ARG A 29 -7.79 -5.91 3.35
CA ARG A 29 -6.62 -5.72 2.47
C ARG A 29 -6.93 -4.87 1.23
N THR A 30 -8.21 -4.72 0.92
CA THR A 30 -8.75 -4.04 -0.25
C THR A 30 -10.12 -3.50 0.07
N GLY A 31 -10.61 -2.55 -0.73
CA GLY A 31 -11.92 -1.95 -0.54
C GLY A 31 -12.01 -1.12 0.74
N THR A 32 -10.88 -0.59 1.20
CA THR A 32 -10.84 0.32 2.35
C THR A 32 -11.66 1.59 2.08
N ALA A 33 -12.08 2.29 3.12
CA ALA A 33 -12.82 3.55 2.99
C ALA A 33 -12.16 4.55 2.02
N PRO A 34 -10.85 4.86 2.11
CA PRO A 34 -10.20 5.77 1.15
C PRO A 34 -10.23 5.23 -0.29
N GLU A 35 -10.03 3.93 -0.51
CA GLU A 35 -10.15 3.32 -1.85
C GLU A 35 -11.58 3.46 -2.40
N VAL A 36 -12.62 3.21 -1.59
CA VAL A 36 -14.02 3.38 -2.01
C VAL A 36 -14.30 4.83 -2.39
N LEU A 37 -13.90 5.79 -1.55
CA LEU A 37 -14.13 7.21 -1.77
C LEU A 37 -13.44 7.69 -3.05
N LEU A 38 -12.18 7.30 -3.25
CA LEU A 38 -11.44 7.63 -4.46
C LEU A 38 -12.10 7.05 -5.72
N ARG A 39 -12.51 5.77 -5.69
CA ARG A 39 -13.20 5.13 -6.82
C ARG A 39 -14.51 5.84 -7.17
N ARG A 40 -15.30 6.21 -6.15
CA ARG A 40 -16.56 6.95 -6.34
C ARG A 40 -16.30 8.30 -6.99
N GLU A 41 -15.30 9.05 -6.50
CA GLU A 41 -14.98 10.36 -7.03
C GLU A 41 -14.45 10.29 -8.47
N LEU A 42 -13.58 9.32 -8.77
CA LEU A 42 -13.08 9.10 -10.13
C LEU A 42 -14.21 8.74 -11.09
N HIS A 43 -15.12 7.85 -10.68
CA HIS A 43 -16.28 7.50 -11.48
C HIS A 43 -17.21 8.71 -11.69
N ARG A 44 -17.46 9.50 -10.65
CA ARG A 44 -18.27 10.73 -10.73
C ARG A 44 -17.69 11.73 -11.73
N ARG A 45 -16.36 11.80 -11.84
CA ARG A 45 -15.63 12.61 -12.83
C ARG A 45 -15.54 11.97 -14.23
N GLY A 46 -16.22 10.84 -14.47
CA GLY A 46 -16.21 10.15 -15.77
C GLY A 46 -14.89 9.44 -16.09
N ARG A 47 -13.98 9.28 -15.12
CA ARG A 47 -12.68 8.63 -15.34
C ARG A 47 -12.86 7.13 -15.23
N ARG A 48 -12.58 6.40 -16.33
CA ARG A 48 -12.54 4.94 -16.32
C ARG A 48 -11.20 4.45 -15.79
N PHE A 49 -11.23 3.39 -14.99
CA PHE A 49 -10.06 2.79 -14.38
C PHE A 49 -10.29 1.30 -14.12
N ARG A 50 -9.19 0.57 -13.90
CA ARG A 50 -9.17 -0.82 -13.42
C ARG A 50 -8.76 -0.83 -11.95
N VAL A 51 -9.31 -1.75 -11.16
CA VAL A 51 -9.04 -1.88 -9.73
C VAL A 51 -8.13 -3.09 -9.48
N HIS A 52 -7.13 -2.97 -8.60
CA HIS A 52 -6.15 -4.02 -8.27
C HIS A 52 -5.51 -4.67 -9.50
N ALA A 53 -5.21 -3.86 -10.51
CA ALA A 53 -4.67 -4.30 -11.78
C ALA A 53 -3.25 -4.85 -11.61
N ARG A 54 -2.95 -5.95 -12.30
CA ARG A 54 -1.56 -6.39 -12.50
C ARG A 54 -0.94 -5.55 -13.60
N ILE A 55 0.30 -5.15 -13.40
CA ILE A 55 1.08 -4.40 -14.38
C ILE A 55 2.14 -5.34 -14.96
N ASP A 56 2.20 -5.43 -16.28
CA ASP A 56 3.18 -6.25 -16.98
C ASP A 56 4.59 -5.74 -16.65
N GLY A 57 5.51 -6.65 -16.37
CA GLY A 57 6.85 -6.32 -15.86
C GLY A 57 6.93 -6.10 -14.34
N LEU A 58 5.80 -6.06 -13.61
CA LEU A 58 5.75 -5.93 -12.14
C LEU A 58 5.03 -7.13 -11.48
N PRO A 59 5.59 -8.35 -11.55
CA PRO A 59 4.87 -9.61 -11.28
C PRO A 59 4.38 -9.78 -9.84
N ARG A 60 4.87 -8.98 -8.89
CA ARG A 60 4.51 -9.07 -7.45
C ARG A 60 3.65 -7.90 -6.96
N ARG A 61 3.37 -6.90 -7.79
CA ARG A 61 2.68 -5.68 -7.36
C ARG A 61 1.39 -5.50 -8.15
N ARG A 62 0.29 -5.39 -7.42
CA ARG A 62 -0.97 -4.88 -7.94
C ARG A 62 -1.05 -3.41 -7.59
N VAL A 63 -1.55 -2.62 -8.52
CA VAL A 63 -1.85 -1.20 -8.27
C VAL A 63 -3.34 -1.06 -7.94
N ASP A 64 -3.68 -0.21 -6.97
CA ASP A 64 -5.07 -0.09 -6.52
C ASP A 64 -5.96 0.47 -7.61
N ILE A 65 -5.48 1.47 -8.33
CA ILE A 65 -6.19 2.07 -9.47
C ILE A 65 -5.22 2.23 -10.64
N ALA A 66 -5.55 1.64 -11.79
CA ALA A 66 -4.84 1.84 -13.05
C ALA A 66 -5.75 2.57 -14.04
N PHE A 67 -5.29 3.67 -14.62
CA PHE A 67 -6.02 4.35 -15.69
C PHE A 67 -5.76 3.66 -17.03
N THR A 68 -6.80 3.58 -17.87
CA THR A 68 -6.71 2.91 -19.18
C THR A 68 -6.40 3.87 -20.32
N TRP A 69 -6.67 5.15 -20.14
CA TRP A 69 -6.55 6.20 -21.15
C TRP A 69 -5.28 7.05 -21.00
N TRP A 70 -4.65 6.97 -19.83
CA TRP A 70 -3.37 7.58 -19.52
C TRP A 70 -2.54 6.54 -18.80
N GLN A 71 -1.25 6.42 -19.15
CA GLN A 71 -0.23 5.59 -18.52
C GLN A 71 0.09 6.02 -17.08
N GLY A 72 -0.92 6.05 -16.21
CA GLY A 72 -0.82 6.43 -14.80
C GLY A 72 -1.51 5.42 -13.88
N CYS A 73 -1.02 5.34 -12.64
CA CYS A 73 -1.62 4.54 -11.59
C CYS A 73 -1.63 5.28 -10.25
N VAL A 74 -2.52 4.86 -9.34
CA VAL A 74 -2.59 5.36 -7.97
C VAL A 74 -2.48 4.17 -7.02
N LEU A 75 -1.63 4.34 -6.01
CA LEU A 75 -1.49 3.45 -4.85
C LEU A 75 -2.10 4.16 -3.64
N VAL A 76 -2.92 3.44 -2.88
CA VAL A 76 -3.62 3.96 -1.69
C VAL A 76 -3.03 3.28 -0.47
N ASP A 77 -1.94 3.85 0.02
CA ASP A 77 -1.24 3.35 1.21
C ASP A 77 -1.64 4.16 2.45
N GLY A 78 -1.90 3.47 3.56
CA GLY A 78 -2.17 4.11 4.85
C GLY A 78 -0.90 4.69 5.49
N CYS A 79 -1.07 5.68 6.38
CA CYS A 79 0.03 6.38 7.08
C CYS A 79 1.04 5.44 7.76
N PHE A 80 0.61 4.25 8.18
CA PHE A 80 1.47 3.20 8.72
C PHE A 80 2.68 2.89 7.85
N TRP A 81 2.52 2.87 6.52
CA TRP A 81 3.60 2.56 5.58
C TRP A 81 4.55 3.73 5.31
N HIS A 82 4.12 4.95 5.65
CA HIS A 82 4.87 6.17 5.41
C HIS A 82 5.55 6.70 6.67
N SER A 83 5.40 6.01 7.81
CA SER A 83 5.93 6.45 9.11
C SER A 83 5.62 7.92 9.39
N PHE A 84 4.43 8.37 8.97
CA PHE A 84 4.03 9.76 9.13
C PHE A 84 3.98 10.08 10.63
N PRO A 85 4.61 11.18 11.09
CA PRO A 85 4.55 11.59 12.49
C PRO A 85 3.12 11.90 12.94
#